data_AF-A0A7S7PT27-F1
#
_entry.id   AF-A0A7S7PT27-F1
#
_cell.length_a   1.000
_cell.length_b   1.000
_cell.length_c   1.000
_cell.angle_alpha   90.00
_cell.angle_beta   90.00
_cell.angle_gamma   90.00
#
_symmetry.space_group_name_H-M   'P 1'
#
loop_
_entity.id
_entity.type
_entity.pdbx_description
1 polymer ?
#
loop_
_entity_poly.entity_id
_entity_poly.type
_entity_poly.pdbx_seq_one_letter_code
_entity_poly.pdbx_strand_id
1 'polypeptide(L)'
;MTPELQRMDWMPSPPLAPIDSPLDLDHLSRMTLGDIELEREVLAMFAEQAGRLLAAMAASPADAGALAHKLKGSARGIGAFAVADAAAGLECAIRTGHGRSHAFAALKETVTEARAAIEAILKP
;
A
#
# COMPACT_ATOMS: atom_id res chain seq x y z
N MET A 1 -18.79 -16.42 -54.88
CA MET A 1 -17.57 -16.09 -54.13
C MET A 1 -17.98 -15.16 -52.99
N THR A 2 -18.30 -15.73 -51.83
CA THR A 2 -18.60 -14.99 -50.59
C THR A 2 -17.28 -14.57 -49.94
N PRO A 3 -17.05 -13.29 -49.62
CA PRO A 3 -15.83 -12.92 -48.90
C PRO A 3 -15.95 -13.38 -47.45
N GLU A 4 -14.93 -14.10 -46.99
CA GLU A 4 -14.80 -14.57 -45.61
C GLU A 4 -14.62 -13.36 -44.69
N LEU A 5 -15.50 -13.22 -43.69
CA LEU A 5 -15.29 -12.29 -42.59
C LEU A 5 -14.06 -12.77 -41.81
N GLN A 6 -12.98 -12.00 -41.93
CA GLN A 6 -11.78 -12.10 -41.12
C GLN A 6 -12.18 -12.07 -39.64
N ARG A 7 -12.00 -13.21 -38.97
CA ARG A 7 -12.09 -13.37 -37.52
C ARG A 7 -11.09 -12.37 -36.92
N MET A 8 -11.57 -11.23 -36.47
CA MET A 8 -10.76 -10.31 -35.69
C MET A 8 -10.51 -11.02 -34.36
N ASP A 9 -9.26 -11.43 -34.13
CA ASP A 9 -8.81 -11.92 -32.83
C ASP A 9 -9.00 -10.79 -31.82
N TRP A 10 -10.12 -10.87 -31.11
CA TRP A 10 -10.40 -10.04 -29.96
C TRP A 10 -9.33 -10.32 -28.90
N MET A 11 -8.38 -9.40 -28.75
CA MET A 11 -7.52 -9.38 -27.58
C MET A 11 -8.38 -8.92 -26.39
N PRO A 12 -8.47 -9.69 -25.29
CA PRO A 12 -9.12 -9.19 -24.10
C PRO A 12 -8.37 -7.93 -23.65
N SER A 13 -9.09 -6.82 -23.48
CA SER A 13 -8.54 -5.64 -22.83
C SER A 13 -7.94 -6.06 -21.48
N PRO A 14 -6.75 -5.58 -21.10
CA PRO A 14 -6.27 -5.79 -19.75
C PRO A 14 -7.34 -5.31 -18.76
N PRO A 15 -7.49 -5.97 -17.60
CA PRO A 15 -8.54 -5.65 -16.65
C PRO A 15 -8.54 -4.14 -16.35
N LEU A 16 -9.71 -3.51 -16.50
CA LEU A 16 -9.93 -2.07 -16.24
C LEU A 16 -9.96 -1.73 -14.74
N ALA A 17 -9.66 -2.69 -13.89
CA ALA A 17 -9.40 -2.51 -12.46
C ALA A 17 -7.96 -2.96 -12.22
N PRO A 18 -7.15 -2.21 -11.44
CA PRO A 18 -5.94 -2.76 -10.88
C PRO A 18 -6.29 -4.11 -10.27
N ILE A 19 -5.47 -5.13 -10.51
CA ILE A 19 -5.46 -6.27 -9.60
C ILE A 19 -5.16 -5.61 -8.25
N ASP A 20 -6.14 -5.59 -7.33
CA ASP A 20 -6.12 -4.84 -6.05
C ASP A 20 -5.02 -5.38 -5.12
N SER A 21 -3.77 -5.19 -5.54
CA SER A 21 -2.58 -5.54 -4.80
C SER A 21 -2.39 -4.44 -3.76
N PRO A 22 -2.16 -4.79 -2.49
CA PRO A 22 -1.80 -3.83 -1.44
C PRO A 22 -0.53 -3.00 -1.75
N LEU A 23 0.22 -3.39 -2.80
CA LEU A 23 1.43 -2.74 -3.30
C LEU A 23 1.35 -2.51 -4.82
N ASP A 24 1.66 -1.29 -5.25
CA ASP A 24 1.98 -0.99 -6.65
C ASP A 24 3.44 -1.39 -6.94
N LEU A 25 3.62 -2.58 -7.51
CA LEU A 25 4.95 -3.12 -7.83
C LEU A 25 5.64 -2.36 -8.98
N ASP A 26 4.88 -1.76 -9.90
CA ASP A 26 5.46 -0.93 -10.95
C ASP A 26 6.03 0.37 -10.36
N HIS A 27 5.34 0.95 -9.36
CA HIS A 27 5.86 2.07 -8.60
C HIS A 27 7.12 1.70 -7.83
N LEU A 28 7.09 0.57 -7.12
CA LEU A 28 8.24 0.07 -6.39
C LEU A 28 9.45 -0.07 -7.32
N SER A 29 9.27 -0.72 -8.47
CA SER A 29 10.33 -0.93 -9.45
C SER A 29 10.89 0.38 -10.02
N ARG A 30 10.05 1.39 -10.26
CA ARG A 30 10.52 2.72 -10.66
C ARG A 30 11.35 3.40 -9.56
N MET A 31 10.97 3.23 -8.30
CA MET A 31 11.65 3.84 -7.15
C MET A 31 12.99 3.17 -6.81
N THR A 32 13.15 1.90 -7.19
CA THR A 32 14.37 1.11 -7.00
C THR A 32 15.18 0.93 -8.29
N LEU A 33 14.79 1.58 -9.38
CA LEU A 33 15.43 1.46 -10.71
C LEU A 33 15.46 0.01 -11.23
N GLY A 34 14.50 -0.81 -10.84
CA GLY A 34 14.39 -2.23 -11.20
C GLY A 34 15.38 -3.15 -10.48
N ASP A 35 16.05 -2.67 -9.43
CA ASP A 35 16.94 -3.51 -8.61
C ASP A 35 16.11 -4.36 -7.64
N ILE A 36 15.98 -5.66 -7.94
CA ILE A 36 15.18 -6.62 -7.18
C ILE A 36 15.70 -6.79 -5.74
N GLU A 37 17.01 -6.73 -5.51
CA GLU A 37 17.56 -6.86 -4.15
C GLU A 37 17.19 -5.63 -3.31
N LEU A 38 17.28 -4.44 -3.92
CA LEU A 38 16.85 -3.20 -3.27
C LEU A 38 15.33 -3.20 -3.02
N GLU A 39 14.52 -3.69 -3.96
CA GLU A 39 13.06 -3.85 -3.77
C GLU A 39 12.77 -4.70 -2.53
N ARG A 40 13.43 -5.85 -2.40
CA ARG A 40 13.26 -6.75 -1.25
C ARG A 40 13.71 -6.09 0.05
N GLU A 41 14.83 -5.37 0.04
CA GLU A 41 15.34 -4.65 1.22
C GLU A 41 14.35 -3.58 1.70
N VAL A 42 13.86 -2.71 0.81
CA VAL A 42 12.94 -1.64 1.20
C VAL A 42 11.59 -2.16 1.65
N LEU A 43 11.10 -3.27 1.07
CA LEU A 43 9.87 -3.92 1.51
C LEU A 43 10.03 -4.52 2.92
N ALA A 44 11.15 -5.20 3.19
CA ALA A 44 11.42 -5.75 4.52
C ALA A 44 11.48 -4.65 5.58
N MET A 45 12.20 -3.56 5.29
CA MET A 45 12.30 -2.40 6.19
C MET A 45 10.93 -1.76 6.44
N PHE A 46 10.14 -1.55 5.38
CA PHE A 46 8.79 -0.99 5.52
C PHE A 46 7.90 -1.89 6.39
N ALA A 47 7.88 -3.20 6.17
CA ALA A 47 7.03 -4.12 6.93
C ALA A 47 7.33 -4.06 8.42
N GLU A 48 8.61 -4.07 8.81
CA GLU A 48 9.04 -3.94 10.20
C GLU A 48 8.62 -2.58 10.79
N GLN A 49 8.95 -1.49 10.09
CA GLN A 49 8.64 -0.13 10.54
C GLN A 49 7.12 0.08 10.71
N ALA A 50 6.31 -0.39 9.77
CA ALA A 50 4.86 -0.22 9.79
C ALA A 50 4.22 -0.83 11.05
N GLY A 51 4.68 -2.02 11.47
CA GLY A 51 4.18 -2.66 12.70
C GLY A 51 4.57 -1.91 13.96
N ARG A 52 5.83 -1.44 14.02
CA ARG A 52 6.33 -0.65 15.14
C ARG A 52 5.56 0.67 15.28
N LEU A 53 5.30 1.35 14.17
CA LEU A 53 4.52 2.59 14.15
C LEU A 53 3.07 2.37 14.57
N LEU A 54 2.40 1.32 14.09
CA LEU A 54 1.04 0.99 14.52
C LEU A 54 0.95 0.74 16.04
N ALA A 55 1.89 -0.04 16.59
CA ALA A 55 1.93 -0.31 18.01
C ALA A 55 2.15 0.98 18.83
N ALA A 56 3.06 1.85 18.37
CA ALA A 56 3.32 3.14 19.01
C ALA A 56 2.10 4.08 18.96
N MET A 57 1.37 4.13 17.83
CA MET A 57 0.14 4.91 17.72
C MET A 57 -0.95 4.42 18.70
N ALA A 58 -1.07 3.10 18.89
CA ALA A 58 -2.02 2.52 19.84
C ALA A 58 -1.64 2.84 21.30
N ALA A 59 -0.34 2.87 21.62
CA ALA A 59 0.16 3.14 22.97
C ALA A 59 0.11 4.64 23.33
N SER A 60 0.32 5.54 22.37
CA SER A 60 0.31 6.99 22.59
C SER A 60 -0.62 7.70 21.58
N PRO A 61 -1.90 7.91 21.92
CA PRO A 61 -2.83 8.67 21.08
C PRO A 61 -2.40 10.12 20.82
N ALA A 62 -1.57 10.70 21.70
CA ALA A 62 -1.05 12.06 21.54
C ALA A 62 -0.06 12.16 20.38
N ASP A 63 0.77 11.14 20.17
CA ASP A 63 1.78 11.10 19.12
C ASP A 63 1.26 10.52 17.79
N ALA A 64 0.04 9.97 17.80
CA ALA A 64 -0.52 9.21 16.69
C ALA A 64 -0.53 9.99 15.37
N GLY A 65 -0.75 11.31 15.39
CA GLY A 65 -0.73 12.14 14.19
C GLY A 65 0.64 12.22 13.54
N ALA A 66 1.71 12.42 14.32
CA ALA A 66 3.08 12.49 13.82
C ALA A 66 3.58 11.12 13.34
N LEU A 67 3.17 10.04 14.02
CA LEU A 67 3.49 8.68 13.61
C LEU A 67 2.75 8.28 12.33
N ALA A 68 1.48 8.65 12.18
CA ALA A 68 0.71 8.46 10.95
C ALA A 68 1.35 9.21 9.77
N HIS A 69 1.85 10.43 10.01
CA HIS A 69 2.59 11.19 9.01
C HIS A 69 3.82 10.47 8.48
N LYS A 70 4.63 9.89 9.39
CA LYS A 70 5.81 9.12 9.03
C LYS A 70 5.43 7.86 8.24
N LEU A 71 4.40 7.14 8.67
CA LEU A 71 3.91 5.95 7.97
C LEU A 71 3.41 6.29 6.56
N LYS A 72 2.66 7.39 6.41
CA LYS A 72 2.19 7.90 5.11
C LYS A 72 3.34 8.15 4.15
N GLY A 73 4.39 8.84 4.59
CA GLY A 73 5.56 9.13 3.76
C GLY A 73 6.27 7.85 3.30
N SER A 74 6.49 6.93 4.24
CA SER A 74 7.14 5.65 3.96
C SER A 74 6.32 4.77 3.01
N ALA A 75 5.00 4.70 3.20
CA ALA A 75 4.09 3.93 2.37
C ALA A 75 4.03 4.44 0.92
N ARG A 76 4.05 5.76 0.72
CA ARG A 76 4.10 6.36 -0.62
C ARG A 76 5.39 6.01 -1.36
N GLY A 77 6.52 5.92 -0.67
CA GLY A 77 7.81 5.63 -1.29
C GLY A 77 7.95 4.21 -1.84
N ILE A 78 7.14 3.26 -1.34
CA ILE A 78 7.17 1.85 -1.74
C ILE A 78 5.92 1.39 -2.51
N GLY A 79 5.00 2.32 -2.82
CA GLY A 79 3.78 2.01 -3.57
C GLY A 79 2.62 1.42 -2.74
N ALA A 80 2.69 1.45 -1.41
CA ALA A 80 1.58 1.05 -0.53
C ALA A 80 0.54 2.17 -0.38
N PHE A 81 -0.10 2.57 -1.49
CA PHE A 81 -0.96 3.75 -1.52
C PHE A 81 -2.18 3.65 -0.59
N ALA A 82 -2.79 2.46 -0.46
CA ALA A 82 -3.89 2.25 0.48
C ALA A 82 -3.50 2.55 1.94
N VAL A 83 -2.28 2.17 2.35
CA VAL A 83 -1.75 2.49 3.68
C VAL A 83 -1.52 4.00 3.82
N ALA A 84 -0.98 4.64 2.77
CA ALA A 84 -0.75 6.08 2.78
C ALA A 84 -2.05 6.87 2.93
N ASP A 85 -3.10 6.45 2.24
CA ASP A 85 -4.42 7.09 2.28
C ASP A 85 -5.11 6.86 3.62
N ALA A 86 -5.06 5.65 4.17
CA ALA A 86 -5.58 5.37 5.51
C ALA A 86 -4.84 6.16 6.59
N ALA A 87 -3.52 6.34 6.46
CA ALA A 87 -2.72 7.15 7.38
C ALA A 87 -3.10 8.65 7.29
N ALA A 88 -3.35 9.16 6.08
CA ALA A 88 -3.88 10.51 5.88
C ALA A 88 -5.30 10.67 6.48
N GLY A 89 -6.14 9.64 6.35
CA GLY A 89 -7.45 9.57 7.00
C GLY A 89 -7.36 9.69 8.52
N LEU A 90 -6.40 8.98 9.13
CA LEU A 90 -6.14 9.09 10.56
C LEU A 90 -5.63 10.48 10.98
N GLU A 91 -4.69 11.08 10.23
CA GLU A 91 -4.25 12.47 10.47
C GLU A 91 -5.44 13.44 10.48
N CYS A 92 -6.36 13.30 9.52
CA CYS A 92 -7.56 14.12 9.41
C CYS A 92 -8.51 13.92 10.60
N ALA A 93 -8.76 12.67 10.97
CA ALA A 93 -9.60 12.32 12.12
C ALA A 93 -9.02 12.85 13.44
N ILE A 94 -7.70 12.85 13.60
CA ILE A 94 -7.02 13.43 14.76
C ILE A 94 -7.19 14.95 14.79
N ARG A 95 -6.97 15.62 13.66
CA ARG A 95 -7.08 17.09 13.54
C ARG A 95 -8.50 17.60 13.81
N THR A 96 -9.50 16.87 13.33
CA THR A 96 -10.92 17.25 13.45
C THR A 96 -11.57 16.75 14.73
N GLY A 97 -10.94 15.79 15.43
CA GLY A 97 -11.49 15.15 16.63
C GLY A 97 -12.58 14.10 16.35
N HIS A 98 -12.94 13.84 15.09
CA HIS A 98 -14.02 12.95 14.69
C HIS A 98 -13.53 11.67 14.04
N GLY A 99 -14.16 10.53 14.33
CA GLY A 99 -13.92 9.27 13.62
C GLY A 99 -12.56 8.62 13.84
N ARG A 100 -11.77 9.04 14.85
CA ARG A 100 -10.41 8.52 15.13
C ARG A 100 -10.34 7.01 15.22
N SER A 101 -11.25 6.37 15.96
CA SER A 101 -11.26 4.91 16.13
C SER A 101 -11.50 4.19 14.80
N HIS A 102 -12.41 4.70 13.97
CA HIS A 102 -12.70 4.13 12.65
C HIS A 102 -11.49 4.30 11.71
N ALA A 103 -10.91 5.50 11.65
CA ALA A 103 -9.73 5.76 10.83
C ALA A 103 -8.52 4.92 11.27
N PHE A 104 -8.34 4.71 12.58
CA PHE A 104 -7.28 3.85 13.10
C PHE A 104 -7.51 2.37 12.76
N ALA A 105 -8.76 1.90 12.79
CA ALA A 105 -9.09 0.53 12.37
C ALA A 105 -8.80 0.30 10.88
N ALA A 106 -9.19 1.24 10.00
CA ALA A 106 -8.88 1.19 8.57
C ALA A 106 -7.37 1.21 8.29
N LEU A 107 -6.61 2.03 9.02
CA LEU A 107 -5.15 2.03 8.92
C LEU A 107 -4.55 0.68 9.34
N LYS A 108 -5.07 0.08 10.42
CA LYS A 108 -4.59 -1.23 10.88
C LYS A 108 -4.84 -2.31 9.83
N GLU A 109 -6.02 -2.33 9.23
CA GLU A 109 -6.40 -3.28 8.19
C GLU A 109 -5.48 -3.18 6.96
N THR A 110 -5.34 -1.99 6.37
CA THR A 110 -4.48 -1.78 5.19
C THR A 110 -3.01 -2.11 5.47
N VAL A 111 -2.49 -1.82 6.67
CA VAL A 111 -1.12 -2.21 7.05
C VAL A 111 -0.99 -3.73 7.20
N THR A 112 -2.00 -4.41 7.75
CA THR A 112 -2.00 -5.87 7.84
C THR A 112 -1.98 -6.51 6.45
N GLU A 113 -2.79 -6.02 5.52
CA GLU A 113 -2.82 -6.47 4.13
C GLU A 113 -1.48 -6.24 3.42
N ALA A 114 -0.93 -5.01 3.52
CA ALA A 114 0.36 -4.68 2.93
C ALA A 114 1.48 -5.57 3.48
N ARG A 115 1.52 -5.79 4.79
CA ARG A 115 2.53 -6.68 5.41
C ARG A 115 2.39 -8.13 4.96
N ALA A 116 1.17 -8.63 4.79
CA ALA A 116 0.94 -9.98 4.29
C ALA A 116 1.40 -10.13 2.82
N ALA A 117 1.13 -9.12 1.99
CA ALA A 117 1.62 -9.07 0.61
C ALA A 117 3.16 -9.04 0.55
N ILE A 118 3.80 -8.22 1.40
CA ILE A 118 5.27 -8.18 1.52
C ILE A 118 5.82 -9.52 1.94
N GLU A 119 5.25 -10.16 2.96
CA GLU A 119 5.68 -11.48 3.41
C GLU A 119 5.58 -12.51 2.27
N ALA A 120 4.52 -12.46 1.46
CA ALA A 120 4.38 -13.33 0.30
C ALA A 120 5.47 -13.10 -0.76
N ILE A 121 5.89 -11.85 -0.99
CA ILE A 121 6.97 -11.48 -1.93
C ILE A 121 8.34 -11.90 -1.39
N LEU A 122 8.57 -11.76 -0.08
CA LEU A 122 9.86 -12.04 0.54
C LEU A 122 10.13 -13.52 0.77
N LYS A 123 9.11 -14.39 0.69
CA LYS A 123 9.31 -15.84 0.75
C LYS A 123 10.34 -16.29 -0.30
N PRO A 124 11.28 -17.18 0.09
CA PRO A 124 12.32 -17.69 -0.81
C PRO A 124 11.76 -18.63 -1.87
#